data_AF-A0A094FBI9-F1
#
_entry.id   AF-A0A094FBI9-F1
#
_cell.length_a   1.000
_cell.length_b   1.000
_cell.length_c   1.000
_cell.angle_alpha   90.00
_cell.angle_beta   90.00
_cell.angle_gamma   90.00
#
_symmetry.space_group_name_H-M   'P 1'
#
loop_
_entity.id
_entity.type
_entity.pdbx_description
1 polymer ?
#
loop_
_entity_poly.entity_id
_entity_poly.type
_entity_poly.pdbx_seq_one_letter_code
_entity_poly.pdbx_strand_id
1 'polypeptide(L)'
;MSNETCEELFTPISPALGAGLDGSEITLNSSGSHHELRKLHTRIDLIRQETLKSGGIYLYSNQQGCDGDRLYYDGCAMIVINGRIVAQGSQFSLNDVETVIASVVSKKFEAIDPKSHELFSTATKSPVYERVEVDFSLSSNPEGLDLRVRPSTEIAIKYHLPEEEIAYGPACWLWDYLRRSSSGGFFLPLSGGVDSCATAVCRLVYQAVSERKNPQVIKDLLRIVGEPSDSKWLPSSPQDVASRLFHTAYLGMAENSSKDTRSRAKALAKDIGAYHLDLNIDTVYYAVTTLFTTVTSYTPKFKMFGGTPASNLALQNIQARLRMVLSDLFAQLLPTVRGRNKNNPENQNPGGLLVLGSANVDESLRGYLTKYDCSSADIIPIGGVAKQDLKRFIL
;
A
#
# COMPACT_ATOMS: atom_id res chain seq x y z
N MET A 1 22.85 -21.76 -14.71
CA MET A 1 21.85 -20.80 -14.19
C MET A 1 20.75 -20.68 -15.20
N SER A 2 19.51 -20.57 -14.76
CA SER A 2 18.32 -20.43 -15.61
C SER A 2 17.51 -19.22 -15.18
N ASN A 3 16.73 -18.68 -16.10
CA ASN A 3 15.83 -17.56 -15.85
C ASN A 3 14.39 -18.02 -15.97
N GLU A 4 13.56 -17.43 -15.12
CA GLU A 4 12.12 -17.50 -15.14
C GLU A 4 11.58 -16.08 -14.94
N THR A 5 10.46 -15.77 -15.59
CA THR A 5 9.87 -14.43 -15.56
C THR A 5 8.50 -14.47 -14.93
N CYS A 6 8.35 -13.83 -13.77
CA CYS A 6 7.09 -13.56 -13.08
C CYS A 6 6.05 -14.69 -13.15
N GLU A 7 5.06 -14.58 -14.04
CA GLU A 7 3.95 -15.52 -14.21
C GLU A 7 4.35 -16.92 -14.66
N GLU A 8 5.55 -17.12 -15.23
CA GLU A 8 6.04 -18.43 -15.65
C GLU A 8 6.05 -19.45 -14.48
N LEU A 9 6.29 -18.99 -13.26
CA LEU A 9 6.20 -19.78 -12.01
C LEU A 9 4.80 -20.38 -11.80
N PHE A 10 3.75 -19.70 -12.25
CA PHE A 10 2.36 -20.10 -12.03
C PHE A 10 1.85 -21.03 -13.15
N THR A 11 2.68 -21.30 -14.16
CA THR A 11 2.28 -22.17 -15.27
C THR A 11 2.33 -23.65 -14.85
N PRO A 12 1.48 -24.52 -15.43
CA PRO A 12 1.49 -25.95 -15.10
C PRO A 12 2.83 -26.65 -15.39
N ILE A 13 3.60 -26.12 -16.34
CA ILE A 13 4.92 -26.61 -16.73
C ILE A 13 5.87 -25.41 -16.70
N SER A 14 6.40 -25.11 -15.52
CA SER A 14 7.32 -23.98 -15.35
C SER A 14 8.65 -24.24 -16.07
N PRO A 15 9.26 -23.22 -16.73
CA PRO A 15 10.55 -23.36 -17.41
C PRO A 15 11.65 -23.84 -16.47
N ALA A 16 11.60 -23.43 -15.21
CA ALA A 16 12.60 -23.76 -14.22
C ALA A 16 12.64 -25.24 -13.85
N LEU A 17 11.52 -25.97 -13.92
CA LEU A 17 11.53 -27.44 -13.80
C LEU A 17 12.31 -28.10 -14.93
N GLY A 18 12.09 -27.66 -16.18
CA GLY A 18 12.80 -28.18 -17.34
C GLY A 18 14.29 -27.86 -17.28
N ALA A 19 14.64 -26.63 -16.92
CA ALA A 19 16.03 -26.23 -16.77
C ALA A 19 16.74 -26.94 -15.60
N GLY A 20 16.03 -27.22 -14.50
CA GLY A 20 16.55 -28.03 -13.40
C GLY A 20 16.89 -29.46 -13.84
N LEU A 21 16.07 -30.07 -14.71
CA LEU A 21 16.35 -31.38 -15.29
C LEU A 21 17.57 -31.40 -16.23
N ASP A 22 17.89 -30.27 -16.88
CA ASP A 22 19.09 -30.09 -17.71
C ASP A 22 20.31 -29.59 -16.89
N GLY A 23 20.22 -29.62 -15.55
CA GLY A 23 21.33 -29.36 -14.64
C GLY A 23 21.47 -27.92 -14.16
N SER A 24 20.44 -27.08 -14.28
CA SER A 24 20.45 -25.75 -13.68
C SER A 24 20.35 -25.82 -12.15
N GLU A 25 21.38 -25.31 -11.45
CA GLU A 25 21.42 -25.28 -9.99
C GLU A 25 20.85 -23.99 -9.38
N ILE A 26 20.72 -22.94 -10.19
CA ILE A 26 20.23 -21.62 -9.76
C ILE A 26 19.18 -21.13 -10.76
N THR A 27 17.97 -20.90 -10.28
CA THR A 27 16.88 -20.25 -11.00
C THR A 27 16.71 -18.82 -10.52
N LEU A 28 16.68 -17.88 -11.46
CA LEU A 28 16.41 -16.47 -11.23
C LEU A 28 14.98 -16.14 -11.65
N ASN A 29 14.14 -15.70 -10.71
CA ASN A 29 12.82 -15.17 -11.01
C ASN A 29 12.78 -13.66 -10.76
N SER A 30 12.61 -12.91 -11.85
CA SER A 30 12.37 -11.46 -11.82
C SER A 30 10.88 -11.19 -12.00
N SER A 31 10.26 -10.57 -11.00
CA SER A 31 8.81 -10.39 -10.92
C SER A 31 8.36 -8.92 -10.87
N GLY A 32 7.16 -8.69 -11.38
CA GLY A 32 6.32 -7.52 -11.15
C GLY A 32 4.97 -7.95 -10.58
N SER A 33 4.99 -8.66 -9.46
CA SER A 33 3.80 -9.24 -8.85
C SER A 33 3.21 -8.28 -7.82
N HIS A 34 2.07 -7.68 -8.15
CA HIS A 34 1.35 -6.78 -7.26
C HIS A 34 0.73 -7.51 -6.06
N HIS A 35 0.49 -6.74 -4.99
CA HIS A 35 -0.19 -7.14 -3.78
C HIS A 35 -1.62 -7.56 -4.08
N GLU A 36 -1.98 -8.72 -3.57
CA GLU A 36 -3.34 -9.17 -3.44
C GLU A 36 -3.46 -9.78 -2.05
N LEU A 37 -4.52 -9.41 -1.33
CA LEU A 37 -4.71 -9.79 0.07
C LEU A 37 -4.60 -11.32 0.23
N ARG A 38 -3.66 -11.78 1.06
CA ARG A 38 -3.36 -13.20 1.35
C ARG A 38 -2.58 -13.98 0.27
N LYS A 39 -2.31 -13.41 -0.92
CA LYS A 39 -1.69 -14.11 -2.07
C LYS A 39 -0.25 -14.58 -1.83
N LEU A 40 0.48 -13.96 -0.90
CA LEU A 40 1.88 -14.31 -0.63
C LEU A 40 2.07 -15.81 -0.30
N HIS A 41 1.09 -16.44 0.34
CA HIS A 41 1.10 -17.87 0.65
C HIS A 41 1.27 -18.72 -0.62
N THR A 42 0.44 -18.46 -1.64
CA THR A 42 0.49 -19.18 -2.92
C THR A 42 1.84 -19.00 -3.60
N ARG A 43 2.39 -17.78 -3.61
CA ARG A 43 3.69 -17.49 -4.22
C ARG A 43 4.80 -18.31 -3.55
N ILE A 44 4.84 -18.32 -2.23
CA ILE A 44 5.85 -19.07 -1.47
C ILE A 44 5.68 -20.57 -1.67
N ASP A 45 4.45 -21.08 -1.64
CA ASP A 45 4.19 -22.50 -1.82
C ASP A 45 4.64 -23.00 -3.19
N LEU A 46 4.42 -22.22 -4.26
CA LEU A 46 4.90 -22.56 -5.60
C LEU A 46 6.43 -22.62 -5.67
N ILE A 47 7.13 -21.60 -5.17
CA ILE A 47 8.61 -21.56 -5.16
C ILE A 47 9.18 -22.73 -4.34
N ARG A 48 8.58 -23.04 -3.19
CA ARG A 48 9.00 -24.17 -2.36
C ARG A 48 8.75 -25.49 -3.08
N GLN A 49 7.58 -25.68 -3.67
CA GLN A 49 7.27 -26.91 -4.40
C GLN A 49 8.22 -27.13 -5.58
N GLU A 50 8.58 -26.07 -6.30
CA GLU A 50 9.49 -26.18 -7.43
C GLU A 50 10.88 -26.61 -6.97
N THR A 51 11.47 -25.90 -6.02
CA THR A 51 12.79 -26.25 -5.46
C THR A 51 12.82 -27.59 -4.71
N LEU A 52 11.68 -28.09 -4.22
CA LEU A 52 11.58 -29.45 -3.67
C LEU A 52 11.57 -30.53 -4.76
N LYS A 53 11.04 -30.22 -5.95
CA LYS A 53 10.95 -31.15 -7.08
C LYS A 53 12.24 -31.21 -7.89
N SER A 54 12.80 -30.05 -8.24
CA SER A 54 14.02 -29.95 -9.07
C SER A 54 15.31 -29.83 -8.25
N GLY A 55 15.22 -29.49 -6.96
CA GLY A 55 16.38 -29.09 -6.18
C GLY A 55 16.91 -27.70 -6.60
N GLY A 56 18.05 -27.33 -6.04
CA GLY A 56 18.75 -26.08 -6.38
C GLY A 56 18.28 -24.87 -5.57
N ILE A 57 18.78 -23.71 -6.02
CA ILE A 57 18.59 -22.39 -5.43
C ILE A 57 17.62 -21.60 -6.30
N TYR A 58 16.64 -20.96 -5.67
CA TYR A 58 15.68 -20.11 -6.34
C TYR A 58 15.78 -18.70 -5.76
N LEU A 59 16.13 -17.75 -6.62
CA LEU A 59 16.24 -16.33 -6.30
C LEU A 59 14.99 -15.62 -6.82
N TYR A 60 14.12 -15.21 -5.92
CA TYR A 60 12.94 -14.43 -6.25
C TYR A 60 13.19 -12.95 -5.95
N SER A 61 13.01 -12.11 -6.95
CA SER A 61 13.06 -10.65 -6.82
C SER A 61 11.77 -10.06 -7.36
N ASN A 62 11.28 -9.02 -6.71
CA ASN A 62 10.03 -8.36 -7.10
C ASN A 62 10.15 -6.86 -6.89
N GLN A 63 9.42 -6.11 -7.70
CA GLN A 63 9.22 -4.68 -7.46
C GLN A 63 8.58 -4.46 -6.07
N GLN A 64 8.90 -3.33 -5.43
CA GLN A 64 8.30 -2.92 -4.16
C GLN A 64 7.86 -1.46 -4.25
N GLY A 65 6.63 -1.17 -3.80
CA GLY A 65 6.06 0.17 -3.80
C GLY A 65 4.95 0.36 -4.84
N CYS A 66 4.45 1.59 -4.93
CA CYS A 66 3.62 2.05 -6.05
C CYS A 66 4.52 2.42 -7.24
N ASP A 67 4.08 2.31 -8.49
CA ASP A 67 4.84 2.73 -9.67
C ASP A 67 4.20 3.87 -10.46
N GLY A 68 3.03 4.34 -10.03
CA GLY A 68 2.29 5.44 -10.66
C GLY A 68 0.82 5.12 -10.91
N ASP A 69 0.38 3.90 -10.63
CA ASP A 69 -1.00 3.48 -10.79
C ASP A 69 -1.69 3.09 -9.45
N ARG A 70 -2.74 2.29 -9.54
CA ARG A 70 -3.53 1.80 -8.40
C ARG A 70 -2.95 0.55 -7.74
N LEU A 71 -1.94 -0.06 -8.33
CA LEU A 71 -1.31 -1.27 -7.83
C LEU A 71 -0.20 -0.91 -6.84
N TYR A 72 -0.01 -1.78 -5.88
CA TYR A 72 1.12 -1.75 -4.98
C TYR A 72 1.87 -3.06 -5.14
N TYR A 73 3.17 -3.01 -5.43
CA TYR A 73 4.02 -4.18 -5.53
C TYR A 73 4.58 -4.52 -4.15
N ASP A 74 4.36 -5.75 -3.70
CA ASP A 74 4.61 -6.16 -2.32
C ASP A 74 6.00 -6.75 -2.09
N GLY A 75 6.94 -6.59 -3.03
CA GLY A 75 8.31 -7.04 -2.86
C GLY A 75 8.37 -8.50 -2.41
N CYS A 76 8.84 -8.69 -1.16
CA CYS A 76 9.06 -10.00 -0.55
C CYS A 76 10.06 -10.82 -1.37
N ALA A 77 11.18 -10.19 -1.73
CA ALA A 77 12.30 -10.88 -2.36
C ALA A 77 12.77 -12.03 -1.44
N MET A 78 13.06 -13.20 -1.99
CA MET A 78 13.41 -14.36 -1.16
C MET A 78 14.44 -15.26 -1.84
N ILE A 79 15.20 -15.94 -0.99
CA ILE A 79 16.16 -16.95 -1.41
C ILE A 79 15.71 -18.27 -0.81
N VAL A 80 15.37 -19.22 -1.69
CA VAL A 80 14.88 -20.55 -1.32
C VAL A 80 15.86 -21.58 -1.82
N ILE A 81 16.17 -22.56 -0.98
CA ILE A 81 17.08 -23.63 -1.34
C ILE A 81 16.54 -24.98 -0.92
N ASN A 82 16.25 -25.84 -1.90
CA ASN A 82 15.64 -27.16 -1.69
C ASN A 82 14.41 -27.09 -0.75
N GLY A 83 13.49 -26.16 -1.02
CA GLY A 83 12.27 -25.94 -0.22
C GLY A 83 12.46 -25.20 1.10
N ARG A 84 13.70 -24.89 1.50
CA ARG A 84 14.04 -24.16 2.73
C ARG A 84 14.31 -22.69 2.42
N ILE A 85 13.59 -21.80 3.08
CA ILE A 85 13.79 -20.36 2.89
C ILE A 85 14.94 -19.93 3.78
N VAL A 86 15.95 -19.29 3.20
CA VAL A 86 17.16 -18.88 3.93
C VAL A 86 17.27 -17.37 4.09
N ALA A 87 16.52 -16.62 3.29
CA ALA A 87 16.43 -15.18 3.38
C ALA A 87 15.08 -14.71 2.81
N GLN A 88 14.48 -13.71 3.45
CA GLN A 88 13.20 -13.12 3.08
C GLN A 88 13.27 -11.61 3.31
N GLY A 89 12.93 -10.82 2.30
CA GLY A 89 12.79 -9.38 2.37
C GLY A 89 11.44 -8.95 2.96
N SER A 90 11.27 -7.65 3.09
CA SER A 90 10.02 -7.04 3.54
C SER A 90 8.91 -7.19 2.50
N GLN A 91 7.67 -7.37 2.97
CA GLN A 91 6.49 -7.27 2.10
C GLN A 91 6.08 -5.80 1.90
N PHE A 92 6.11 -5.02 2.98
CA PHE A 92 5.76 -3.60 2.99
C PHE A 92 6.89 -2.80 3.61
N SER A 93 7.35 -1.76 2.91
CA SER A 93 8.49 -0.96 3.33
C SER A 93 8.47 0.41 2.67
N LEU A 94 9.12 1.39 3.31
CA LEU A 94 9.36 2.71 2.74
C LEU A 94 10.74 2.81 2.07
N ASN A 95 11.49 1.70 2.00
CA ASN A 95 12.78 1.66 1.33
C ASN A 95 12.59 1.61 -0.18
N ASP A 96 13.25 2.51 -0.90
CA ASP A 96 13.24 2.49 -2.37
C ASP A 96 14.03 1.28 -2.92
N VAL A 97 15.01 0.78 -2.16
CA VAL A 97 15.82 -0.39 -2.52
C VAL A 97 16.01 -1.27 -1.28
N GLU A 98 15.70 -2.56 -1.43
CA GLU A 98 16.02 -3.60 -0.45
C GLU A 98 16.81 -4.71 -1.15
N THR A 99 17.89 -5.19 -0.51
CA THR A 99 18.71 -6.28 -1.04
C THR A 99 18.73 -7.43 -0.05
N VAL A 100 18.38 -8.62 -0.53
CA VAL A 100 18.37 -9.85 0.24
C VAL A 100 19.58 -10.69 -0.18
N ILE A 101 20.39 -11.12 0.79
CA ILE A 101 21.65 -11.85 0.53
C ILE A 101 21.64 -13.14 1.36
N ALA A 102 22.12 -14.23 0.75
CA ALA A 102 22.40 -15.47 1.44
C ALA A 102 23.78 -16.00 1.03
N SER A 103 24.46 -16.63 1.98
CA SER A 103 25.73 -17.32 1.73
C SER A 103 25.47 -18.81 1.57
N VAL A 104 26.04 -19.41 0.54
CA VAL A 104 25.67 -20.74 0.05
C VAL A 104 26.95 -21.54 -0.23
N VAL A 105 27.04 -22.78 0.26
CA VAL A 105 28.16 -23.69 -0.01
C VAL A 105 27.73 -24.80 -0.97
N SER A 106 28.35 -24.83 -2.15
CA SER A 106 28.01 -25.70 -3.30
C SER A 106 27.71 -27.17 -2.94
N LYS A 107 28.49 -27.80 -2.04
CA LYS A 107 28.29 -29.22 -1.64
C LYS A 107 26.97 -29.55 -0.92
N LYS A 108 26.17 -28.56 -0.50
CA LYS A 108 24.88 -28.79 0.19
C LYS A 108 23.66 -28.71 -0.72
N PHE A 109 23.86 -28.42 -2.01
CA PHE A 109 22.79 -28.11 -2.96
C PHE A 109 22.89 -28.89 -4.26
N GLU A 110 23.63 -30.02 -4.25
CA GLU A 110 23.63 -30.98 -5.35
C GLU A 110 22.18 -31.18 -5.79
N ALA A 111 21.91 -30.79 -7.03
CA ALA A 111 20.61 -30.92 -7.64
C ALA A 111 20.22 -32.39 -7.53
N ILE A 112 19.06 -32.62 -6.89
CA ILE A 112 18.38 -33.91 -6.82
C ILE A 112 19.13 -34.95 -5.96
N ASP A 113 18.40 -35.62 -5.05
CA ASP A 113 18.94 -36.82 -4.41
C ASP A 113 19.34 -37.82 -5.51
N PRO A 114 20.63 -38.20 -5.66
CA PRO A 114 21.09 -39.12 -6.70
C PRO A 114 20.41 -40.51 -6.62
N LYS A 115 19.64 -40.77 -5.55
CA LYS A 115 18.79 -41.97 -5.40
C LYS A 115 17.45 -41.89 -6.16
N SER A 116 17.07 -40.75 -6.72
CA SER A 116 15.81 -40.59 -7.43
C SER A 116 15.91 -41.07 -8.89
N HIS A 117 15.86 -42.40 -9.07
CA HIS A 117 15.91 -43.06 -10.38
C HIS A 117 14.87 -42.51 -11.40
N GLU A 118 13.71 -42.07 -10.92
CA GLU A 118 12.64 -41.53 -11.77
C GLU A 118 12.98 -40.14 -12.33
N LEU A 119 13.68 -39.29 -11.57
CA LEU A 119 14.11 -37.97 -12.04
C LEU A 119 15.11 -38.09 -13.21
N PHE A 120 16.06 -39.03 -13.13
CA PHE A 120 17.00 -39.29 -14.22
C PHE A 120 16.30 -39.78 -15.49
N SER A 121 15.29 -40.64 -15.36
CA SER A 121 14.49 -41.11 -16.50
C SER A 121 13.74 -39.96 -17.19
N THR A 122 13.20 -39.02 -16.41
CA THR A 122 12.53 -37.83 -16.95
C THR A 122 13.51 -36.83 -17.57
N ALA A 123 14.69 -36.63 -16.95
CA ALA A 123 15.73 -35.76 -17.48
C ALA A 123 16.21 -36.20 -18.87
N THR A 124 16.40 -37.51 -19.09
CA THR A 124 16.81 -38.03 -20.42
C THR A 124 15.81 -37.77 -21.54
N LYS A 125 14.54 -37.49 -21.21
CA LYS A 125 13.47 -37.17 -22.18
C LYS A 125 13.19 -35.67 -22.29
N SER A 126 13.87 -34.86 -21.48
CA SER A 126 13.67 -33.42 -21.43
C SER A 126 14.42 -32.74 -22.58
N PRO A 127 13.90 -31.60 -23.09
CA PRO A 127 14.59 -30.84 -24.12
C PRO A 127 15.92 -30.30 -23.56
N VAL A 128 16.94 -30.32 -24.41
CA VAL A 128 18.24 -29.72 -24.10
C VAL A 128 18.13 -28.21 -24.25
N TYR A 129 18.62 -27.46 -23.26
CA TYR A 129 18.65 -26.01 -23.31
C TYR A 129 19.94 -25.51 -23.97
N GLU A 130 19.86 -24.36 -24.62
CA GLU A 130 21.06 -23.68 -25.12
C GLU A 130 21.94 -23.22 -23.94
N ARG A 131 23.22 -23.55 -23.99
CA ARG A 131 24.19 -23.20 -22.95
C ARG A 131 25.09 -22.08 -23.44
N VAL A 132 25.02 -20.95 -22.75
CA VAL A 132 25.93 -19.81 -22.96
C VAL A 132 27.08 -19.95 -21.98
N GLU A 133 28.25 -20.33 -22.50
CA GLU A 133 29.48 -20.40 -21.71
C GLU A 133 29.95 -18.98 -21.35
N VAL A 134 30.25 -18.75 -20.07
CA VAL A 134 30.70 -17.46 -19.56
C VAL A 134 32.00 -17.67 -18.79
N ASP A 135 33.04 -16.91 -19.13
CA ASP A 135 34.33 -16.90 -18.42
C ASP A 135 34.20 -16.13 -17.10
N PHE A 136 33.45 -16.71 -16.16
CA PHE A 136 33.16 -16.13 -14.85
C PHE A 136 32.96 -17.24 -13.79
N SER A 137 33.44 -16.99 -12.57
CA SER A 137 33.22 -17.87 -11.43
C SER A 137 32.33 -17.20 -10.39
N LEU A 138 31.22 -17.86 -10.04
CA LEU A 138 30.28 -17.41 -9.00
C LEU A 138 30.87 -17.51 -7.59
N SER A 139 31.83 -18.42 -7.37
CA SER A 139 32.51 -18.58 -6.09
C SER A 139 33.84 -17.84 -6.09
N SER A 140 34.20 -17.22 -4.96
CA SER A 140 35.54 -16.69 -4.76
C SER A 140 36.59 -17.81 -4.83
N ASN A 141 37.78 -17.47 -5.33
CA ASN A 141 38.91 -18.39 -5.45
C ASN A 141 39.18 -19.07 -4.09
N PRO A 142 39.55 -20.36 -4.02
CA PRO A 142 39.75 -21.08 -2.75
C PRO A 142 40.73 -20.39 -1.79
N GLU A 143 41.70 -19.64 -2.32
CA GLU A 143 42.69 -18.86 -1.57
C GLU A 143 42.11 -17.59 -0.92
N GLY A 144 40.93 -17.14 -1.34
CA GLY A 144 40.20 -15.97 -0.83
C GLY A 144 38.93 -16.33 -0.06
N LEU A 145 38.77 -17.58 0.37
CA LEU A 145 37.62 -18.03 1.15
C LEU A 145 37.66 -17.39 2.55
N ASP A 146 36.83 -16.37 2.79
CA ASP A 146 36.67 -15.81 4.12
C ASP A 146 36.02 -16.87 5.04
N LEU A 147 36.83 -17.51 5.88
CA LEU A 147 36.41 -18.54 6.82
C LEU A 147 35.37 -18.06 7.85
N ARG A 148 35.12 -16.75 7.93
CA ARG A 148 34.04 -16.17 8.75
C ARG A 148 32.67 -16.30 8.06
N VAL A 149 32.63 -16.46 6.74
CA VAL A 149 31.37 -16.61 5.99
C VAL A 149 30.84 -18.02 6.21
N ARG A 150 29.65 -18.11 6.81
CA ARG A 150 28.95 -19.37 7.06
C ARG A 150 27.75 -19.49 6.13
N PRO A 151 27.36 -20.72 5.74
CA PRO A 151 26.11 -20.91 5.01
C PRO A 151 24.93 -20.31 5.80
N SER A 152 24.06 -19.60 5.11
CA SER A 152 22.80 -19.13 5.68
C SER A 152 21.96 -20.32 6.15
N THR A 153 21.35 -20.18 7.32
CA THR A 153 20.46 -21.18 7.89
C THR A 153 19.02 -20.95 7.43
N GLU A 154 18.20 -22.00 7.49
CA GLU A 154 16.77 -21.86 7.27
C GLU A 154 16.15 -20.89 8.28
N ILE A 155 15.22 -20.06 7.80
CA ILE A 155 14.45 -19.11 8.59
C ILE A 155 12.97 -19.47 8.52
N ALA A 156 12.24 -19.14 9.58
CA ALA A 156 10.79 -19.21 9.56
C ALA A 156 10.23 -18.12 8.64
N ILE A 157 9.23 -18.48 7.85
CA ILE A 157 8.53 -17.53 6.98
C ILE A 157 7.76 -16.55 7.84
N LYS A 158 7.92 -15.27 7.55
CA LYS A 158 7.08 -14.23 8.14
C LYS A 158 5.93 -13.91 7.19
N TYR A 159 4.72 -14.26 7.63
CA TYR A 159 3.48 -13.80 7.02
C TYR A 159 2.90 -12.66 7.83
N HIS A 160 2.24 -11.73 7.15
CA HIS A 160 1.37 -10.76 7.78
C HIS A 160 -0.02 -11.36 7.99
N LEU A 161 -0.68 -10.97 9.08
CA LEU A 161 -2.10 -11.24 9.22
C LEU A 161 -2.88 -10.41 8.17
N PRO A 162 -4.08 -10.84 7.75
CA PRO A 162 -4.88 -10.06 6.81
C PRO A 162 -5.10 -8.60 7.26
N GLU A 163 -5.30 -8.38 8.56
CA GLU A 163 -5.46 -7.07 9.17
C GLU A 163 -4.17 -6.23 9.07
N GLU A 164 -3.00 -6.87 9.20
CA GLU A 164 -1.70 -6.22 9.00
C GLU A 164 -1.44 -5.89 7.52
N GLU A 165 -1.81 -6.78 6.59
CA GLU A 165 -1.73 -6.50 5.16
C GLU A 165 -2.59 -5.28 4.77
N ILE A 166 -3.81 -5.19 5.32
CA ILE A 166 -4.71 -4.04 5.15
C ILE A 166 -4.13 -2.77 5.78
N ALA A 167 -3.37 -2.90 6.88
CA ALA A 167 -2.70 -1.76 7.49
C ALA A 167 -1.52 -1.25 6.67
N TYR A 168 -0.62 -2.15 6.25
CA TYR A 168 0.70 -1.78 5.71
C TYR A 168 0.71 -1.57 4.20
N GLY A 169 -0.03 -2.38 3.42
CA GLY A 169 -0.07 -2.25 1.95
C GLY A 169 -0.61 -0.89 1.51
N PRO A 170 -1.87 -0.56 1.84
CA PRO A 170 -2.43 0.75 1.55
C PRO A 170 -1.64 1.91 2.16
N ALA A 171 -0.99 1.72 3.32
CA ALA A 171 -0.15 2.76 3.91
C ALA A 171 1.11 3.05 3.08
N CYS A 172 1.85 2.03 2.67
CA CYS A 172 3.04 2.21 1.83
C CYS A 172 2.64 2.78 0.45
N TRP A 173 1.50 2.34 -0.09
CA TRP A 173 0.94 2.91 -1.33
C TRP A 173 0.60 4.40 -1.18
N LEU A 174 -0.09 4.81 -0.10
CA LEU A 174 -0.37 6.22 0.19
C LEU A 174 0.91 7.06 0.32
N TRP A 175 1.93 6.53 1.00
CA TRP A 175 3.22 7.22 1.14
C TRP A 175 3.87 7.47 -0.22
N ASP A 176 3.94 6.45 -1.07
CA ASP A 176 4.51 6.58 -2.42
C ASP A 176 3.70 7.54 -3.29
N TYR A 177 2.37 7.44 -3.25
CA TYR A 177 1.50 8.32 -4.01
C TYR A 177 1.69 9.78 -3.57
N LEU A 178 1.76 10.04 -2.26
CA LEU A 178 1.96 11.38 -1.71
C LEU A 178 3.34 11.93 -2.06
N ARG A 179 4.40 11.14 -1.89
CA ARG A 179 5.74 11.64 -2.15
C ARG A 179 5.98 11.92 -3.64
N ARG A 180 5.33 11.19 -4.54
CA ARG A 180 5.50 11.31 -6.00
C ARG A 180 4.55 12.32 -6.64
N SER A 181 3.33 12.48 -6.12
CA SER A 181 2.38 13.51 -6.59
C SER A 181 2.79 14.94 -6.24
N SER A 182 3.77 15.12 -5.35
CA SER A 182 4.21 16.42 -4.83
C SER A 182 3.15 17.19 -4.02
N SER A 183 2.05 16.53 -3.63
CA SER A 183 1.02 17.11 -2.76
C SER A 183 1.51 17.38 -1.33
N GLY A 184 0.77 18.21 -0.61
CA GLY A 184 1.09 18.67 0.75
C GLY A 184 0.51 17.86 1.90
N GLY A 185 -0.07 16.70 1.60
CA GLY A 185 -0.73 15.83 2.54
C GLY A 185 -2.05 15.33 2.00
N PHE A 186 -2.93 14.93 2.92
CA PHE A 186 -4.23 14.36 2.65
C PHE A 186 -5.35 15.17 3.28
N PHE A 187 -6.49 15.22 2.60
CA PHE A 187 -7.76 15.67 3.14
C PHE A 187 -8.73 14.50 3.24
N LEU A 188 -9.32 14.28 4.41
CA LEU A 188 -10.23 13.16 4.67
C LEU A 188 -11.55 13.68 5.27
N PRO A 189 -12.68 13.64 4.52
CA PRO A 189 -13.99 13.88 5.11
C PRO A 189 -14.33 12.72 6.05
N LEU A 190 -14.18 12.97 7.35
CA LEU A 190 -14.17 11.94 8.38
C LEU A 190 -15.59 11.54 8.75
N SER A 191 -15.98 10.33 8.34
CA SER A 191 -17.17 9.64 8.83
C SER A 191 -16.86 8.38 9.66
N GLY A 192 -15.57 7.97 9.73
CA GLY A 192 -15.03 6.97 10.66
C GLY A 192 -14.57 5.63 10.06
N GLY A 193 -13.81 5.60 8.94
CA GLY A 193 -13.42 4.35 8.27
C GLY A 193 -12.03 4.22 7.64
N VAL A 194 -11.32 5.31 7.33
CA VAL A 194 -9.98 5.28 6.67
C VAL A 194 -8.82 5.41 7.68
N ASP A 195 -9.18 5.40 8.96
CA ASP A 195 -8.40 6.01 10.04
C ASP A 195 -7.18 5.16 10.43
N SER A 196 -7.30 3.85 10.27
CA SER A 196 -6.23 2.89 10.57
C SER A 196 -5.11 2.90 9.52
N CYS A 197 -5.43 3.12 8.23
CA CYS A 197 -4.41 3.29 7.19
C CYS A 197 -3.60 4.58 7.43
N ALA A 198 -4.29 5.68 7.76
CA ALA A 198 -3.64 6.95 8.12
C ALA A 198 -2.69 6.80 9.32
N THR A 199 -3.12 6.04 10.34
CA THR A 199 -2.30 5.74 11.52
C THR A 199 -1.07 4.91 11.16
N ALA A 200 -1.21 3.90 10.30
CA ALA A 200 -0.10 3.05 9.86
C ALA A 200 0.96 3.84 9.07
N VAL A 201 0.55 4.71 8.14
CA VAL A 201 1.48 5.62 7.42
C VAL A 201 2.31 6.44 8.40
N CYS A 202 1.65 7.09 9.37
CA CYS A 202 2.33 7.95 10.32
C CYS A 202 3.35 7.20 11.18
N ARG A 203 3.01 5.97 11.60
CA ARG A 203 3.91 5.11 12.38
C ARG A 203 5.11 4.65 11.57
N LEU A 204 4.91 4.18 10.33
CA LEU A 204 5.99 3.75 9.44
C LEU A 204 6.96 4.89 9.14
N VAL A 205 6.42 6.07 8.82
CA VAL A 205 7.24 7.27 8.55
C VAL A 205 7.99 7.71 9.81
N TYR A 206 7.32 7.77 10.96
CA TYR A 206 7.98 8.11 12.22
C TYR A 206 9.10 7.13 12.57
N GLN A 207 8.86 5.83 12.41
CA GLN A 207 9.87 4.79 12.66
C GLN A 207 11.07 4.96 11.72
N ALA A 208 10.84 5.10 10.41
CA ALA A 208 11.91 5.27 9.42
C ALA A 208 12.76 6.52 9.70
N VAL A 209 12.12 7.62 10.12
CA VAL A 209 12.81 8.87 10.50
C VAL A 209 13.58 8.71 11.82
N SER A 210 12.99 8.05 12.82
CA SER A 210 13.61 7.83 14.13
C SER A 210 14.84 6.93 14.05
N GLU A 211 14.78 5.90 13.21
CA GLU A 211 15.92 4.99 12.98
C GLU A 211 17.03 5.63 12.13
N ARG A 212 16.74 6.71 11.38
CA ARG A 212 17.67 7.42 10.49
C ARG A 212 18.38 6.53 9.46
N LYS A 213 17.82 5.37 9.14
CA LYS A 213 18.39 4.42 8.17
C LYS A 213 18.08 4.81 6.72
N ASN A 214 17.01 5.56 6.50
CA ASN A 214 16.56 5.95 5.16
C ASN A 214 16.52 7.49 5.03
N PRO A 215 17.58 8.11 4.49
CA PRO A 215 17.64 9.57 4.34
C PRO A 215 16.61 10.11 3.33
N GLN A 216 16.17 9.29 2.38
CA GLN A 216 15.18 9.68 1.38
C GLN A 216 13.81 9.90 2.04
N VAL A 217 13.39 9.04 2.97
CA VAL A 217 12.14 9.23 3.73
C VAL A 217 12.15 10.54 4.52
N ILE A 218 13.28 10.91 5.14
CA ILE A 218 13.42 12.17 5.86
C ILE A 218 13.27 13.36 4.90
N LYS A 219 13.98 13.32 3.76
CA LYS A 219 13.91 14.37 2.72
C LYS A 219 12.49 14.54 2.18
N ASP A 220 11.81 13.43 1.90
CA ASP A 220 10.43 13.44 1.41
C ASP A 220 9.47 13.96 2.47
N LEU A 221 9.63 13.56 3.74
CA LEU A 221 8.82 14.08 4.83
C LEU A 221 8.96 15.60 4.95
N LEU A 222 10.19 16.13 5.02
CA LEU A 222 10.45 17.57 5.14
C LEU A 222 9.78 18.35 4.00
N ARG A 223 9.93 17.87 2.76
CA ARG A 223 9.27 18.45 1.59
C ARG A 223 7.74 18.42 1.72
N ILE A 224 7.16 17.27 2.08
CA ILE A 224 5.70 17.12 2.25
C ILE A 224 5.19 18.07 3.32
N VAL A 225 5.89 18.23 4.45
CA VAL A 225 5.44 19.11 5.53
C VAL A 225 5.75 20.59 5.33
N GLY A 226 6.40 20.96 4.21
CA GLY A 226 6.75 22.34 3.87
C GLY A 226 7.95 22.91 4.62
N GLU A 227 8.78 22.05 5.21
CA GLU A 227 10.04 22.45 5.86
C GLU A 227 11.17 22.56 4.82
N PRO A 228 12.17 23.43 5.05
CA PRO A 228 13.40 23.45 4.26
C PRO A 228 14.15 22.11 4.29
N SER A 229 14.93 21.82 3.25
CA SER A 229 15.71 20.57 3.16
C SER A 229 16.80 20.43 4.24
N ASP A 230 17.26 21.56 4.80
CA ASP A 230 18.24 21.65 5.89
C ASP A 230 17.58 21.83 7.26
N SER A 231 16.25 21.72 7.34
CA SER A 231 15.50 21.86 8.60
C SER A 231 15.97 20.84 9.64
N LYS A 232 16.11 21.31 10.87
CA LYS A 232 16.42 20.45 12.04
C LYS A 232 15.17 19.83 12.65
N TRP A 233 13.98 20.17 12.15
CA TRP A 233 12.74 19.60 12.66
C TRP A 233 12.65 18.12 12.30
N LEU A 234 12.38 17.30 13.30
CA LEU A 234 12.01 15.90 13.13
C LEU A 234 10.78 15.64 14.01
N PRO A 235 9.84 14.79 13.57
CA PRO A 235 8.69 14.43 14.39
C PRO A 235 9.13 13.74 15.68
N SER A 236 8.51 14.11 16.81
CA SER A 236 8.75 13.48 18.11
C SER A 236 7.79 12.30 18.38
N SER A 237 6.72 12.21 17.59
CA SER A 237 5.72 11.15 17.67
C SER A 237 5.06 10.90 16.30
N PRO A 238 4.38 9.75 16.11
CA PRO A 238 3.51 9.54 14.95
C PRO A 238 2.41 10.61 14.81
N GLN A 239 1.92 11.15 15.93
CA GLN A 239 0.92 12.21 15.97
C GLN A 239 1.45 13.52 15.39
N ASP A 240 2.73 13.84 15.59
CA ASP A 240 3.36 15.01 14.97
C ASP A 240 3.36 14.91 13.44
N VAL A 241 3.66 13.71 12.92
CA VAL A 241 3.55 13.40 11.49
C VAL A 241 2.11 13.59 11.02
N ALA A 242 1.16 12.99 11.74
CA ALA A 242 -0.27 13.07 11.40
C ALA A 242 -0.79 14.51 11.37
N SER A 243 -0.35 15.36 12.30
CA SER A 243 -0.79 16.76 12.41
C SER A 243 -0.46 17.61 11.19
N ARG A 244 0.59 17.23 10.46
CA ARG A 244 1.04 17.91 9.25
C ARG A 244 0.55 17.21 7.98
N LEU A 245 0.46 15.89 7.98
CA LEU A 245 0.04 15.11 6.80
C LEU A 245 -1.48 15.03 6.64
N PHE A 246 -2.22 14.81 7.73
CA PHE A 246 -3.65 14.52 7.67
C PHE A 246 -4.50 15.69 8.13
N HIS A 247 -5.39 16.12 7.24
CA HIS A 247 -6.41 17.13 7.49
C HIS A 247 -7.76 16.43 7.41
N THR A 248 -8.54 16.51 8.47
CA THR A 248 -9.82 15.83 8.59
C THR A 248 -10.93 16.85 8.76
N ALA A 249 -12.11 16.57 8.23
CA ALA A 249 -13.28 17.41 8.44
C ALA A 249 -14.53 16.59 8.71
N TYR A 250 -15.26 16.93 9.77
CA TYR A 250 -16.64 16.49 9.95
C TYR A 250 -17.58 17.49 9.28
N LEU A 251 -18.29 17.04 8.24
CA LEU A 251 -19.20 17.85 7.41
C LEU A 251 -20.65 17.52 7.77
N GLY A 252 -21.10 18.04 8.92
CA GLY A 252 -22.41 17.78 9.50
C GLY A 252 -23.53 18.65 8.96
N MET A 253 -24.76 18.30 9.35
CA MET A 253 -25.97 19.12 9.28
C MET A 253 -26.48 19.28 10.70
N ALA A 254 -26.81 20.50 11.13
CA ALA A 254 -27.13 20.81 12.52
C ALA A 254 -28.29 19.97 13.08
N GLU A 255 -29.34 19.79 12.28
CA GLU A 255 -30.55 19.05 12.70
C GLU A 255 -30.51 17.56 12.34
N ASN A 256 -29.75 17.18 11.31
CA ASN A 256 -29.82 15.83 10.73
C ASN A 256 -28.63 14.93 11.11
N SER A 257 -27.58 15.49 11.72
CA SER A 257 -26.38 14.73 12.10
C SER A 257 -26.37 14.41 13.59
N SER A 258 -25.99 13.18 13.95
CA SER A 258 -25.99 12.76 15.36
C SER A 258 -24.80 13.35 16.12
N LYS A 259 -25.03 13.78 17.36
CA LYS A 259 -23.96 14.22 18.28
C LYS A 259 -22.90 13.15 18.49
N ASP A 260 -23.30 11.88 18.46
CA ASP A 260 -22.43 10.73 18.64
C ASP A 260 -21.44 10.56 17.48
N THR A 261 -21.89 10.72 16.23
CA THR A 261 -20.97 10.63 15.07
C THR A 261 -19.98 11.79 15.05
N ARG A 262 -20.45 13.00 15.35
CA ARG A 262 -19.61 14.19 15.45
C ARG A 262 -18.54 14.07 16.54
N SER A 263 -18.95 13.61 17.73
CA SER A 263 -18.01 13.43 18.86
C SER A 263 -17.00 12.31 18.60
N ARG A 264 -17.41 11.18 18.00
CA ARG A 264 -16.49 10.11 17.59
C ARG A 264 -15.45 10.59 16.57
N ALA A 265 -15.89 11.33 15.55
CA ALA A 265 -14.99 11.89 14.54
C ALA A 265 -13.93 12.80 15.17
N LYS A 266 -14.35 13.69 16.07
CA LYS A 266 -13.44 14.58 16.80
C LYS A 266 -12.48 13.85 17.73
N ALA A 267 -12.96 12.85 18.47
CA ALA A 267 -12.14 12.04 19.37
C ALA A 267 -11.08 11.27 18.57
N LEU A 268 -11.48 10.63 17.47
CA LEU A 268 -10.59 9.86 16.62
C LEU A 268 -9.51 10.73 15.97
N ALA A 269 -9.88 11.89 15.41
CA ALA A 269 -8.91 12.80 14.85
C ALA A 269 -7.89 13.29 15.89
N LYS A 270 -8.32 13.50 17.13
CA LYS A 270 -7.45 13.85 18.25
C LYS A 270 -6.48 12.72 18.60
N ASP A 271 -6.96 11.48 18.68
CA ASP A 271 -6.14 10.31 19.05
C ASP A 271 -5.05 10.01 18.00
N ILE A 272 -5.37 10.22 16.72
CA ILE A 272 -4.44 10.09 15.59
C ILE A 272 -3.48 11.28 15.52
N GLY A 273 -3.88 12.45 16.03
CA GLY A 273 -3.12 13.70 15.96
C GLY A 273 -3.35 14.50 14.68
N ALA A 274 -4.40 14.20 13.90
CA ALA A 274 -4.72 14.90 12.66
C ALA A 274 -5.26 16.32 12.92
N TYR A 275 -5.07 17.24 11.98
CA TYR A 275 -5.72 18.55 12.02
C TYR A 275 -7.21 18.39 11.71
N HIS A 276 -8.10 18.75 12.65
CA HIS A 276 -9.54 18.48 12.52
C HIS A 276 -10.37 19.76 12.41
N LEU A 277 -11.23 19.79 11.40
CA LEU A 277 -12.28 20.78 11.22
C LEU A 277 -13.64 20.17 11.57
N ASP A 278 -14.50 20.99 12.15
CA ASP A 278 -15.85 20.60 12.50
C ASP A 278 -16.82 21.71 12.06
N LEU A 279 -17.61 21.44 11.02
CA LEU A 279 -18.48 22.42 10.40
C LEU A 279 -19.84 21.85 10.00
N ASN A 280 -20.77 22.77 9.80
CA ASN A 280 -22.14 22.53 9.39
C ASN A 280 -22.32 23.00 7.94
N ILE A 281 -22.89 22.16 7.08
CA ILE A 281 -23.12 22.49 5.65
C ILE A 281 -24.47 23.17 5.41
N ASP A 282 -25.26 23.38 6.46
CA ASP A 282 -26.64 23.86 6.44
C ASP A 282 -26.82 25.10 5.56
N THR A 283 -25.96 26.12 5.71
CA THR A 283 -26.06 27.37 4.92
C THR A 283 -26.00 27.12 3.42
N VAL A 284 -25.09 26.27 2.96
CA VAL A 284 -24.92 25.96 1.53
C VAL A 284 -26.05 25.05 1.04
N TYR A 285 -26.45 24.09 1.88
CA TYR A 285 -27.58 23.20 1.59
C TYR A 285 -28.90 23.97 1.40
N TYR A 286 -29.21 24.89 2.31
CA TYR A 286 -30.43 25.70 2.21
C TYR A 286 -30.36 26.67 1.03
N ALA A 287 -29.20 27.28 0.74
CA ALA A 287 -29.07 28.13 -0.44
C ALA A 287 -29.44 27.39 -1.75
N VAL A 288 -28.95 26.17 -1.92
CA VAL A 288 -29.24 25.36 -3.11
C VAL A 288 -30.70 24.90 -3.17
N THR A 289 -31.26 24.43 -2.05
CA THR A 289 -32.65 23.96 -2.02
C THR A 289 -33.66 25.10 -2.14
N THR A 290 -33.38 26.26 -1.54
CA THR A 290 -34.17 27.48 -1.72
C THR A 290 -34.18 27.93 -3.17
N LEU A 291 -33.03 27.98 -3.84
CA LEU A 291 -32.96 28.32 -5.26
C LEU A 291 -33.84 27.39 -6.11
N PHE A 292 -33.77 26.08 -5.88
CA PHE A 292 -34.60 25.11 -6.58
C PHE A 292 -36.10 25.39 -6.35
N THR A 293 -36.51 25.67 -5.12
CA THR A 293 -37.89 26.00 -4.79
C THR A 293 -38.35 27.30 -5.44
N THR A 294 -37.50 28.34 -5.47
CA THR A 294 -37.81 29.62 -6.13
C THR A 294 -38.04 29.43 -7.63
N VAL A 295 -37.22 28.62 -8.31
CA VAL A 295 -37.32 28.41 -9.76
C VAL A 295 -38.49 27.51 -10.15
N THR A 296 -38.75 26.45 -9.37
CA THR A 296 -39.73 25.41 -9.75
C THR A 296 -41.08 25.54 -9.07
N SER A 297 -41.20 26.40 -8.06
CA SER A 297 -42.34 26.45 -7.12
C SER A 297 -42.61 25.12 -6.39
N TYR A 298 -41.69 24.14 -6.46
CA TYR A 298 -41.78 22.87 -5.75
C TYR A 298 -40.87 22.88 -4.52
N THR A 299 -41.43 22.57 -3.35
CA THR A 299 -40.65 22.42 -2.11
C THR A 299 -40.41 20.94 -1.82
N PRO A 300 -39.21 20.40 -2.13
CA PRO A 300 -38.88 19.02 -1.77
C PRO A 300 -38.84 18.88 -0.24
N LYS A 301 -39.39 17.77 0.27
CA LYS A 301 -39.39 17.42 1.70
C LYS A 301 -38.79 16.03 1.88
N PHE A 302 -38.21 15.76 3.05
CA PHE A 302 -37.83 14.39 3.42
C PHE A 302 -39.08 13.54 3.63
N LYS A 303 -38.92 12.21 3.52
CA LYS A 303 -40.02 11.25 3.69
C LYS A 303 -40.72 11.39 5.04
N MET A 304 -39.95 11.64 6.11
CA MET A 304 -40.49 11.87 7.47
C MET A 304 -41.37 13.11 7.59
N PHE A 305 -41.22 14.08 6.69
CA PHE A 305 -42.02 15.31 6.62
C PHE A 305 -43.05 15.27 5.48
N GLY A 306 -43.43 14.07 5.03
CA GLY A 306 -44.45 13.87 3.99
C GLY A 306 -43.96 14.00 2.54
N GLY A 307 -42.65 13.97 2.32
CA GLY A 307 -42.07 13.99 0.97
C GLY A 307 -42.17 12.65 0.22
N THR A 308 -42.07 12.70 -1.11
CA THR A 308 -42.01 11.51 -1.97
C THR A 308 -40.66 10.79 -1.85
N PRO A 309 -40.57 9.50 -2.24
CA PRO A 309 -39.28 8.80 -2.30
C PRO A 309 -38.23 9.53 -3.16
N ALA A 310 -38.64 10.12 -4.27
CA ALA A 310 -37.78 10.89 -5.16
C ALA A 310 -37.21 12.15 -4.47
N SER A 311 -38.06 12.93 -3.81
CA SER A 311 -37.64 14.13 -3.07
C SER A 311 -36.72 13.77 -1.90
N ASN A 312 -37.03 12.68 -1.19
CA ASN A 312 -36.19 12.20 -0.10
C ASN A 312 -34.78 11.83 -0.58
N LEU A 313 -34.68 11.07 -1.68
CA LEU A 313 -33.40 10.68 -2.27
C LEU A 313 -32.63 11.90 -2.80
N ALA A 314 -33.32 12.82 -3.48
CA ALA A 314 -32.70 14.04 -4.00
C ALA A 314 -32.08 14.90 -2.88
N LEU A 315 -32.78 15.07 -1.75
CA LEU A 315 -32.29 15.82 -0.60
C LEU A 315 -31.13 15.15 0.12
N GLN A 316 -31.04 13.81 0.11
CA GLN A 316 -29.87 13.08 0.61
C GLN A 316 -28.67 13.24 -0.35
N ASN A 317 -28.92 13.09 -1.65
CA ASN A 317 -27.88 13.20 -2.67
C ASN A 317 -27.26 14.59 -2.70
N ILE A 318 -28.06 15.67 -2.57
CA ILE A 318 -27.50 17.02 -2.59
C ILE A 318 -26.62 17.30 -1.38
N GLN A 319 -26.96 16.78 -0.19
CA GLN A 319 -26.05 16.84 0.96
C GLN A 319 -24.74 16.12 0.68
N ALA A 320 -24.81 14.91 0.12
CA ALA A 320 -23.63 14.10 -0.19
C ALA A 320 -22.70 14.81 -1.19
N ARG A 321 -23.25 15.42 -2.25
CA ARG A 321 -22.47 16.18 -3.26
C ARG A 321 -21.88 17.47 -2.72
N LEU A 322 -22.61 18.19 -1.87
CA LEU A 322 -22.08 19.41 -1.25
C LEU A 322 -20.89 19.13 -0.34
N ARG A 323 -20.87 17.97 0.34
CA ARG A 323 -19.69 17.54 1.10
C ARG A 323 -18.47 17.34 0.22
N MET A 324 -18.64 16.77 -0.97
CA MET A 324 -17.55 16.63 -1.95
C MET A 324 -17.01 18.00 -2.37
N VAL A 325 -17.89 18.91 -2.81
CA VAL A 325 -17.49 20.27 -3.23
C VAL A 325 -16.70 21.00 -2.14
N LEU A 326 -17.16 20.90 -0.89
CA LEU A 326 -16.44 21.50 0.24
C LEU A 326 -15.10 20.80 0.50
N SER A 327 -15.05 19.48 0.38
CA SER A 327 -13.82 18.70 0.60
C SER A 327 -12.71 19.14 -0.34
N ASP A 328 -13.00 19.29 -1.63
CA ASP A 328 -12.04 19.78 -2.63
C ASP A 328 -11.59 21.21 -2.36
N LEU A 329 -12.52 22.10 -1.99
CA LEU A 329 -12.18 23.48 -1.64
C LEU A 329 -11.22 23.54 -0.45
N PHE A 330 -11.51 22.78 0.61
CA PHE A 330 -10.63 22.69 1.78
C PHE A 330 -9.30 22.05 1.42
N ALA A 331 -9.29 20.99 0.61
CA ALA A 331 -8.07 20.33 0.17
C ALA A 331 -7.12 21.29 -0.58
N GLN A 332 -7.66 22.18 -1.40
CA GLN A 332 -6.87 23.14 -2.17
C GLN A 332 -6.32 24.31 -1.32
N LEU A 333 -7.05 24.76 -0.30
CA LEU A 333 -6.73 26.00 0.42
C LEU A 333 -6.20 25.80 1.85
N LEU A 334 -6.41 24.64 2.48
CA LEU A 334 -5.93 24.41 3.84
C LEU A 334 -4.42 24.53 4.01
N PRO A 335 -3.56 24.04 3.08
CA PRO A 335 -2.12 24.26 3.18
C PRO A 335 -1.75 25.75 3.24
N THR A 336 -2.45 26.59 2.47
CA THR A 336 -2.29 28.05 2.47
C THR A 336 -2.75 28.65 3.81
N VAL A 337 -3.96 28.32 4.25
CA VAL A 337 -4.54 28.83 5.51
C VAL A 337 -3.69 28.44 6.73
N ARG A 338 -3.11 27.23 6.71
CA ARG A 338 -2.24 26.74 7.79
C ARG A 338 -0.79 27.24 7.68
N GLY A 339 -0.44 27.96 6.62
CA GLY A 339 0.92 28.47 6.41
C GLY A 339 1.96 27.36 6.28
N ARG A 340 1.67 26.31 5.49
CA ARG A 340 2.54 25.12 5.33
C ARG A 340 4.02 25.47 5.10
N ASN A 341 4.30 26.46 4.25
CA ASN A 341 5.67 26.86 3.90
C ASN A 341 6.19 28.07 4.69
N LYS A 342 5.59 28.38 5.86
CA LYS A 342 5.99 29.56 6.67
C LYS A 342 7.48 29.56 7.03
N ASN A 343 8.07 28.38 7.22
CA ASN A 343 9.49 28.21 7.53
C ASN A 343 10.36 28.00 6.27
N ASN A 344 9.76 27.94 5.08
CA ASN A 344 10.43 27.71 3.80
C ASN A 344 10.04 28.80 2.79
N PRO A 345 10.57 30.03 2.95
CA PRO A 345 10.18 31.18 2.12
C PRO A 345 10.58 31.05 0.65
N GLU A 346 11.54 30.17 0.34
CA GLU A 346 11.96 29.89 -1.04
C GLU A 346 10.89 29.11 -1.82
N ASN A 347 10.05 28.34 -1.13
CA ASN A 347 8.90 27.66 -1.73
C ASN A 347 7.61 28.44 -1.49
N GLN A 348 7.23 29.30 -2.43
CA GLN A 348 6.00 30.09 -2.34
C GLN A 348 4.72 29.30 -2.66
N ASN A 349 4.82 28.06 -3.13
CA ASN A 349 3.66 27.23 -3.46
C ASN A 349 3.32 26.28 -2.30
N PRO A 350 2.32 26.60 -1.45
CA PRO A 350 1.89 25.71 -0.38
C PRO A 350 1.21 24.43 -0.90
N GLY A 351 0.88 24.35 -2.19
CA GLY A 351 0.27 23.19 -2.83
C GLY A 351 -1.14 22.88 -2.33
N GLY A 352 -1.67 21.74 -2.77
CA GLY A 352 -2.95 21.18 -2.32
C GLY A 352 -2.79 19.87 -1.56
N LEU A 353 -3.89 19.38 -1.02
CA LEU A 353 -4.00 18.06 -0.39
C LEU A 353 -4.68 17.09 -1.35
N LEU A 354 -4.32 15.81 -1.27
CA LEU A 354 -5.05 14.75 -1.96
C LEU A 354 -6.31 14.40 -1.17
N VAL A 355 -7.48 14.45 -1.81
CA VAL A 355 -8.75 14.05 -1.20
C VAL A 355 -8.79 12.52 -1.14
N LEU A 356 -9.01 11.99 0.06
CA LEU A 356 -9.17 10.55 0.29
C LEU A 356 -10.64 10.15 0.32
N GLY A 357 -11.00 9.17 -0.49
CA GLY A 357 -12.31 8.52 -0.43
C GLY A 357 -12.31 7.35 0.54
N SER A 358 -13.52 6.93 0.94
CA SER A 358 -13.73 5.87 1.94
C SER A 358 -14.72 4.79 1.48
N ALA A 359 -14.99 4.69 0.18
CA ALA A 359 -15.84 3.62 -0.35
C ALA A 359 -15.11 2.26 -0.26
N ASN A 360 -15.83 1.21 0.14
CA ASN A 360 -15.31 -0.17 0.12
C ASN A 360 -15.79 -0.94 -1.11
N VAL A 361 -15.15 -2.08 -1.39
CA VAL A 361 -15.39 -2.85 -2.62
C VAL A 361 -16.83 -3.33 -2.75
N ASP A 362 -17.49 -3.66 -1.63
CA ASP A 362 -18.88 -4.16 -1.62
C ASP A 362 -19.87 -3.05 -2.02
N GLU A 363 -19.66 -1.83 -1.52
CA GLU A 363 -20.46 -0.65 -1.86
C GLU A 363 -20.25 -0.25 -3.31
N SER A 364 -19.00 -0.24 -3.77
CA SER A 364 -18.64 0.03 -5.16
C SER A 364 -19.25 -0.99 -6.12
N LEU A 365 -19.19 -2.29 -5.80
CA LEU A 365 -19.76 -3.36 -6.62
C LEU A 365 -21.28 -3.26 -6.74
N ARG A 366 -21.97 -2.90 -5.64
CA ARG A 366 -23.43 -2.72 -5.63
C ARG A 366 -23.87 -1.38 -6.21
N GLY A 367 -22.94 -0.44 -6.45
CA GLY A 367 -23.28 0.95 -6.76
C GLY A 367 -24.02 1.65 -5.62
N TYR A 368 -23.81 1.21 -4.37
CA TYR A 368 -24.46 1.79 -3.18
C TYR A 368 -23.72 3.05 -2.71
N LEU A 369 -23.75 4.09 -3.56
CA LEU A 369 -23.12 5.37 -3.34
C LEU A 369 -23.85 6.46 -4.13
N THR A 370 -23.68 7.73 -3.74
CA THR A 370 -24.21 8.84 -4.55
C THR A 370 -23.16 9.21 -5.59
N LYS A 371 -23.51 9.15 -6.87
CA LYS A 371 -22.60 9.61 -7.94
C LYS A 371 -22.18 11.06 -7.69
N TYR A 372 -20.86 11.29 -7.65
CA TYR A 372 -20.18 12.56 -7.36
C TYR A 372 -20.38 13.09 -5.92
N ASP A 373 -20.52 12.21 -4.94
CA ASP A 373 -20.29 12.55 -3.52
C ASP A 373 -18.85 12.26 -3.10
N CYS A 374 -18.56 12.24 -1.78
CA CYS A 374 -17.23 11.92 -1.24
C CYS A 374 -16.73 10.49 -1.54
N SER A 375 -17.52 9.64 -2.20
CA SER A 375 -17.03 8.39 -2.82
C SER A 375 -16.18 8.65 -4.06
N SER A 376 -16.32 9.82 -4.69
CA SER A 376 -15.48 10.30 -5.78
C SER A 376 -14.43 11.24 -5.19
N ALA A 377 -13.22 10.72 -5.05
CA ALA A 377 -12.06 11.42 -4.47
C ALA A 377 -10.83 11.18 -5.37
N ASP A 378 -9.69 11.80 -5.06
CA ASP A 378 -8.47 11.60 -5.84
C ASP A 378 -8.00 10.14 -5.78
N ILE A 379 -7.98 9.56 -4.57
CA ILE A 379 -7.60 8.17 -4.33
C ILE A 379 -8.40 7.54 -3.18
N ILE A 380 -8.55 6.21 -3.23
CA ILE A 380 -9.36 5.43 -2.27
C ILE A 380 -8.56 4.22 -1.79
N PRO A 381 -7.83 4.32 -0.66
CA PRO A 381 -6.91 3.27 -0.20
C PRO A 381 -7.62 1.97 0.21
N ILE A 382 -8.91 2.05 0.56
CA ILE A 382 -9.72 0.90 0.98
C ILE A 382 -10.71 0.41 -0.09
N GLY A 383 -10.62 0.95 -1.32
CA GLY A 383 -11.57 0.68 -2.39
C GLY A 383 -11.60 -0.79 -2.85
N GLY A 384 -10.50 -1.52 -2.64
CA GLY A 384 -10.38 -2.94 -2.95
C GLY A 384 -10.64 -3.89 -1.78
N VAL A 385 -11.01 -3.37 -0.59
CA VAL A 385 -11.14 -4.18 0.63
C VAL A 385 -12.62 -4.46 0.94
N ALA A 386 -12.92 -5.72 1.26
CA ALA A 386 -14.26 -6.14 1.68
C ALA A 386 -14.67 -5.50 3.02
N LYS A 387 -15.96 -5.19 3.16
CA LYS A 387 -16.51 -4.58 4.37
C LYS A 387 -16.34 -5.47 5.61
N GLN A 388 -16.34 -6.78 5.43
CA GLN A 388 -16.09 -7.73 6.52
C GLN A 388 -14.63 -7.68 7.01
N ASP A 389 -13.68 -7.60 6.08
CA ASP A 389 -12.26 -7.49 6.40
C ASP A 389 -11.96 -6.12 7.05
N LEU A 390 -12.57 -5.02 6.58
CA LEU A 390 -12.47 -3.71 7.25
C LEU A 390 -13.02 -3.73 8.69
N LYS A 391 -14.10 -4.45 8.95
CA LYS A 391 -14.62 -4.60 10.33
C LYS A 391 -13.65 -5.35 11.21
N ARG A 392 -13.05 -6.45 10.73
CA ARG A 392 -12.04 -7.21 11.49
C ARG A 392 -10.77 -6.42 11.74
N PHE A 393 -10.42 -5.53 10.81
CA PHE A 393 -9.27 -4.67 10.96
C PHE A 393 -9.46 -3.59 12.04
N ILE A 394 -10.70 -3.11 12.24
CA ILE A 394 -11.01 -2.05 13.21
C ILE A 394 -11.33 -2.60 14.61
N LEU A 395 -11.91 -3.80 14.70
CA LEU A 395 -12.34 -4.47 15.94
C LEU A 395 -11.23 -5.35 16.51
#